data_AF-A0A834J2B3-F1
#
_entry.id   AF-A0A834J2B3-F1
#
_cell.length_a   1.000
_cell.length_b   1.000
_cell.length_c   1.000
_cell.angle_alpha   90.00
_cell.angle_beta   90.00
_cell.angle_gamma   90.00
#
_symmetry.space_group_name_H-M   'P 1'
#
loop_
_entity.id
_entity.type
_entity.pdbx_description
1 polymer ?
#
loop_
_entity_poly.entity_id
_entity_poly.type
_entity_poly.pdbx_seq_one_letter_code
_entity_poly.pdbx_strand_id
1 'polypeptide(L)' 'MTKEELLISWEQEIKSKGVNVMNSVLENFEKLVTLCADRAPAMMGLRSGLATLVKQKNPKAITTQCIIASWPAIS' A
#
# COMPACT_ATOMS: atom_id res chain seq x y z
N MET A 1 10.90 20.60 3.94
CA MET A 1 10.61 20.09 2.59
C MET A 1 11.38 18.79 2.44
N THR A 2 10.68 17.67 2.57
CA THR A 2 11.25 16.36 2.27
C THR A 2 11.47 16.26 0.77
N LYS A 3 12.55 15.63 0.34
CA LYS A 3 12.77 15.33 -1.08
C LYS A 3 11.91 14.13 -1.43
N GLU A 4 10.88 14.29 -2.26
CA GLU A 4 10.17 13.15 -2.83
C GLU A 4 10.99 12.54 -3.97
N GLU A 5 11.25 11.24 -3.91
CA GLU A 5 11.92 10.50 -4.97
C GLU A 5 11.04 9.32 -5.40
N LEU A 6 10.88 9.14 -6.71
CA LEU A 6 10.25 7.95 -7.26
C LEU A 6 11.27 6.80 -7.23
N LEU A 7 11.13 5.90 -6.27
CA LEU A 7 12.03 4.75 -6.14
C LEU A 7 11.75 3.68 -7.20
N ILE A 8 10.47 3.38 -7.41
CA ILE A 8 9.99 2.30 -8.29
C ILE A 8 8.61 2.66 -8.85
N SER A 9 8.36 2.25 -10.10
CA SER A 9 7.05 2.31 -10.75
C SER A 9 6.97 1.18 -11.75
N TRP A 10 5.86 0.46 -11.78
CA TRP A 10 5.64 -0.60 -12.75
C TRP A 10 4.14 -0.82 -12.96
N GLU A 11 3.79 -1.53 -14.04
CA GLU A 11 2.42 -1.89 -14.38
C GLU A 11 2.04 -3.25 -13.78
N GLN A 12 0.87 -3.34 -13.15
CA GLN A 12 0.33 -4.61 -12.63
C GLN A 12 -0.95 -5.02 -13.37
N GLU A 13 -1.20 -6.33 -13.40
CA GLU A 13 -2.50 -6.86 -13.82
C GLU A 13 -3.65 -6.31 -12.96
N ILE A 14 -4.79 -6.08 -13.62
CA ILE A 14 -6.00 -5.43 -13.08
C ILE A 14 -6.56 -6.09 -11.79
N LYS A 15 -6.22 -7.36 -11.51
CA LYS A 15 -6.71 -8.14 -10.35
C LYS A 15 -5.59 -8.57 -9.40
N SER A 16 -4.62 -7.70 -9.13
CA SER A 16 -3.53 -8.04 -8.21
C SER A 16 -4.04 -8.25 -6.77
N LYS A 17 -3.43 -9.20 -6.06
CA LYS A 17 -3.65 -9.41 -4.62
C LYS A 17 -2.67 -8.54 -3.83
N GLY A 18 -3.02 -8.13 -2.61
CA GLY A 18 -2.13 -7.33 -1.76
C GLY A 18 -0.75 -7.95 -1.54
N VAL A 19 -0.63 -9.28 -1.54
CA VAL A 19 0.65 -9.99 -1.46
C VAL A 19 1.53 -9.79 -2.70
N ASN A 20 0.93 -9.66 -3.89
CA ASN A 20 1.67 -9.40 -5.12
C ASN A 20 2.25 -7.98 -5.08
N VAL A 21 1.44 -7.00 -4.63
CA VAL A 21 1.91 -5.64 -4.39
C VAL A 21 3.04 -5.65 -3.36
N MET A 22 2.86 -6.36 -2.24
CA MET A 22 3.86 -6.44 -1.18
C MET A 22 5.21 -6.95 -1.70
N ASN A 23 5.21 -8.06 -2.43
CA ASN A 23 6.45 -8.63 -2.96
C ASN A 23 7.16 -7.71 -3.96
N SER A 24 6.44 -6.81 -4.62
CA SER A 24 7.00 -5.90 -5.62
C SER A 24 7.44 -4.54 -5.05
N VAL A 25 6.82 -4.02 -3.97
CA VAL A 25 7.11 -2.65 -3.50
C VAL A 25 8.37 -2.58 -2.63
N LEU A 26 8.67 -3.60 -1.80
CA LEU A 26 9.70 -3.44 -0.76
C LEU A 26 10.52 -4.70 -0.52
N GLU A 27 11.80 -4.66 -0.89
CA GLU A 27 12.78 -5.64 -0.40
C GLU A 27 13.02 -5.49 1.12
N ASN A 28 12.88 -4.27 1.67
CA ASN A 28 13.16 -3.93 3.07
C ASN A 28 11.98 -3.28 3.81
N PHE A 29 10.93 -4.06 4.07
CA PHE A 29 9.76 -3.65 4.86
C PHE A 29 10.07 -3.13 6.27
N GLU A 30 11.20 -3.52 6.84
CA GLU A 30 11.64 -3.09 8.18
C GLU A 30 11.93 -1.57 8.23
N LYS A 31 12.28 -0.97 7.10
CA LYS A 31 12.54 0.48 6.99
C LYS A 31 11.28 1.28 6.65
N LEU A 32 10.16 0.62 6.39
CA LEU A 32 8.91 1.31 6.07
C LEU A 32 8.36 2.01 7.31
N VAL A 33 8.32 3.34 7.27
CA VAL A 33 7.75 4.16 8.36
C VAL A 33 6.26 4.39 8.14
N THR A 34 5.86 4.76 6.92
CA THR A 34 4.48 5.09 6.58
C THR A 34 4.09 4.52 5.21
N LEU A 35 2.93 3.88 5.13
CA LEU A 35 2.27 3.48 3.88
C LEU A 35 1.04 4.37 3.67
N CYS A 36 0.99 5.07 2.54
CA CYS A 36 -0.23 5.72 2.07
C CYS A 36 -0.79 4.91 0.90
N ALA A 37 -2.05 4.49 0.97
CA ALA A 37 -2.66 3.64 -0.05
C ALA A 37 -4.14 3.98 -0.28
N ASP A 38 -4.65 3.71 -1.49
CA ASP A 38 -6.07 3.85 -1.80
C ASP A 38 -6.95 2.83 -1.04
N ARG A 39 -8.27 2.93 -1.23
CA ARG A 39 -9.26 2.03 -0.60
C ARG A 39 -9.47 0.70 -1.33
N ALA A 40 -8.72 0.40 -2.38
CA ALA A 40 -8.93 -0.83 -3.13
C ALA A 40 -8.78 -2.06 -2.21
N PRO A 41 -9.56 -3.14 -2.43
CA PRO A 41 -9.48 -4.34 -1.62
C PRO A 41 -8.06 -4.93 -1.53
N ALA A 42 -7.27 -4.83 -2.60
CA ALA A 42 -5.87 -5.27 -2.63
C ALA A 42 -4.96 -4.45 -1.70
N MET A 43 -5.32 -3.19 -1.41
CA MET A 43 -4.52 -2.28 -0.58
C MET A 43 -4.98 -2.31 0.88
N MET A 44 -6.28 -2.24 1.13
CA MET A 44 -6.86 -2.04 2.48
C MET A 44 -7.71 -3.21 3.00
N GLY A 45 -7.71 -4.36 2.30
CA GLY A 45 -8.44 -5.55 2.73
C GLY A 45 -8.04 -6.03 4.14
N LEU A 46 -9.04 -6.35 4.97
CA LEU A 46 -8.88 -6.68 6.39
C LEU A 46 -7.90 -7.83 6.69
N ARG A 47 -7.83 -8.83 5.80
CA ARG A 47 -6.99 -10.02 5.99
C ARG A 47 -5.86 -10.16 4.98
N SER A 48 -5.99 -9.52 3.81
CA SER A 48 -5.11 -9.74 2.66
C SER A 48 -4.67 -8.46 1.95
N GLY A 49 -5.11 -7.29 2.43
CA GLY A 49 -4.68 -6.01 1.88
C GLY A 49 -3.22 -5.72 2.21
N LEU A 50 -2.54 -4.98 1.33
CA LEU A 50 -1.16 -4.54 1.54
C LEU A 50 -0.95 -3.91 2.93
N ALA A 51 -1.84 -3.02 3.38
CA ALA A 51 -1.74 -2.37 4.68
C ALA A 51 -1.75 -3.37 5.84
N THR A 52 -2.61 -4.39 5.75
CA THR A 52 -2.69 -5.50 6.73
C THR A 52 -1.40 -6.31 6.73
N LEU A 53 -0.90 -6.69 5.55
CA LEU A 53 0.30 -7.51 5.42
C LEU A 53 1.56 -6.75 5.88
N VAL A 54 1.65 -5.45 5.56
CA VAL A 54 2.68 -4.55 6.09
C VAL A 54 2.64 -4.51 7.61
N LYS A 55 1.46 -4.45 8.21
CA LYS A 55 1.33 -4.42 9.67
C LYS A 55 1.73 -5.73 10.35
N GLN A 56 1.43 -6.85 9.72
CA GLN A 56 1.88 -8.16 10.20
C GLN A 56 3.40 -8.28 10.16
N LYS A 57 4.06 -7.74 9.12
CA LYS A 57 5.52 -7.82 8.96
C LYS A 57 6.28 -6.74 9.74
N ASN A 58 5.72 -5.54 9.84
CA ASN A 58 6.26 -4.40 10.59
C ASN A 58 5.13 -3.71 11.37
N PRO A 59 4.85 -4.15 12.61
CA PRO A 59 3.77 -3.58 13.43
C PRO A 59 3.92 -2.09 13.74
N LYS A 60 5.13 -1.54 13.63
CA LYS A 60 5.45 -0.13 13.91
C LYS A 60 5.18 0.80 12.73
N ALA A 61 5.13 0.27 11.51
CA ALA A 61 4.79 1.07 10.34
C ALA A 61 3.42 1.73 10.55
N ILE A 62 3.17 2.93 10.04
CA ILE A 62 1.86 3.59 10.06
C ILE A 62 1.21 3.37 8.69
N THR A 63 -0.09 3.13 8.65
CA THR A 63 -0.84 2.88 7.41
C THR A 63 -1.96 3.89 7.34
N THR A 64 -1.93 4.76 6.35
CA THR A 64 -2.91 5.83 6.14
C THR A 64 -3.67 5.60 4.83
N GLN A 65 -4.97 5.86 4.87
CA GLN A 65 -5.76 5.90 3.65
C GLN A 65 -5.43 7.18 2.87
N CYS A 66 -5.19 7.05 1.57
CA CYS A 66 -4.99 8.17 0.67
C CYS A 66 -6.29 8.96 0.50
N ILE A 67 -6.22 10.28 0.69
CA ILE A 67 -7.36 11.20 0.56
C ILE A 67 -7.66 11.50 -0.91
N ILE A 68 -6.66 11.45 -1.80
CA ILE A 68 -6.80 11.72 -3.24
C ILE A 68 -7.69 10.67 -3.92
N ALA A 69 -7.64 9.41 -3.46
CA ALA A 69 -8.49 8.33 -3.95
C ALA A 69 -9.93 8.36 -3.39
N SER A 70 -10.31 9.38 -2.61
CA SER A 70 -11.65 9.51 -2.00
C SER A 70 -12.70 10.09 -2.94
N TRP A 71 -12.55 9.92 -4.25
CA TRP A 71 -13.63 10.27 -5.17
C TRP A 71 -14.85 9.41 -4.78
N PRO A 72 -16.06 9.97 -4.65
CA PRO A 72 -17.24 9.16 -4.35
C PRO A 72 -17.34 8.10 -5.43
N ALA A 73 -17.26 6.83 -5.02
CA ALA A 73 -17.84 5.75 -5.79
C ALA A 73 -19.32 6.10 -5.92
N ILE A 74 -19.70 6.65 -7.07
CA ILE A 74 -21.10 6.80 -7.43
C ILE A 74 -21.62 5.37 -7.52
N SER A 75 -22.42 5.01 -6.51
CA SER A 75 -23.21 3.79 -6.41
C SER A 75 -24.15 3.62 -7.59
#